data_AF-A0A942RIH6-F1
#
_entry.id   AF-A0A942RIH6-F1
#
_cell.length_a   1.000
_cell.length_b   1.000
_cell.length_c   1.000
_cell.angle_alpha   90.00
_cell.angle_beta   90.00
_cell.angle_gamma   90.00
#
_symmetry.space_group_name_H-M   'P 1'
#
loop_
_entity.id
_entity.type
_entity.pdbx_description
1 polymer ?
#
loop_
_entity_poly.entity_id
_entity_poly.type
_entity_poly.pdbx_seq_one_letter_code
_entity_poly.pdbx_strand_id
1 'polypeptide(L)'
;MEMIIQTAASGLFPARWIGCDSFFGRNKEFLASLPEEYYYFADIPENIMVWQSMPTVYVPEYSGRGKKPEKLRASTQPIPVSQIARDKSIPWREVVLGEGAKGPIVAQVKCLRVIEATKESSHFIPYQEVWLYIRKYADGKVKYAFSNAPADIKRTKL
;
A
#
# COMPACT_ATOMS: atom_id res chain seq x y z
N MET A 1 18.50 -9.79 3.41
CA MET A 1 17.96 -10.14 2.08
C MET A 1 18.19 -11.62 1.79
N GLU A 2 19.42 -12.12 2.00
CA GLU A 2 19.79 -13.53 1.82
C GLU A 2 18.88 -14.54 2.53
N MET A 3 18.51 -14.30 3.79
CA MET A 3 17.65 -15.24 4.53
C MET A 3 16.25 -15.41 3.93
N ILE A 4 15.62 -14.35 3.42
CA ILE A 4 14.27 -14.43 2.83
C ILE A 4 14.35 -15.12 1.47
N ILE A 5 15.34 -14.77 0.65
CA ILE A 5 15.57 -15.38 -0.66
C ILE A 5 15.93 -16.86 -0.52
N GLN A 6 16.80 -17.23 0.43
CA GLN A 6 17.16 -18.63 0.69
C GLN A 6 15.97 -19.43 1.22
N THR A 7 15.15 -18.85 2.11
CA THR A 7 13.94 -19.52 2.60
C THR A 7 12.92 -19.70 1.48
N ALA A 8 12.76 -18.70 0.61
CA ALA A 8 11.88 -18.76 -0.55
C ALA A 8 12.34 -19.80 -1.59
N ALA A 9 13.64 -19.82 -1.89
CA ALA A 9 14.27 -20.76 -2.83
C ALA A 9 14.31 -22.20 -2.30
N SER A 10 14.19 -22.40 -0.98
CA SER A 10 14.18 -23.74 -0.39
C SER A 10 12.93 -24.56 -0.75
N GLY A 11 11.83 -23.91 -1.18
CA GLY A 11 10.55 -24.57 -1.47
C GLY A 11 9.86 -25.20 -0.25
N LEU A 12 10.44 -25.05 0.95
CA LEU A 12 9.94 -25.65 2.20
C LEU A 12 8.74 -24.93 2.79
N PHE A 13 8.42 -23.74 2.28
CA PHE A 13 7.28 -22.93 2.74
C PHE A 13 6.25 -22.78 1.62
N PRO A 14 5.05 -23.39 1.74
CA PRO A 14 3.98 -23.18 0.77
C PRO A 14 3.38 -21.76 0.85
N ALA A 15 3.78 -20.97 1.86
CA ALA A 15 3.34 -19.62 2.07
C ALA A 15 3.97 -18.68 1.03
N ARG A 16 3.14 -18.12 0.15
CA ARG A 16 3.52 -17.06 -0.81
C ARG A 16 3.42 -15.66 -0.22
N TRP A 17 3.39 -15.51 1.11
CA TRP A 17 3.18 -14.24 1.79
C TRP A 17 4.38 -13.86 2.65
N ILE A 18 4.87 -12.65 2.47
CA ILE A 18 5.95 -12.05 3.25
C ILE A 18 5.36 -10.90 4.06
N GLY A 19 5.32 -11.05 5.38
CA GLY A 19 4.99 -9.95 6.28
C GLY A 19 6.19 -9.03 6.45
N CYS A 20 6.00 -7.72 6.27
CA CYS A 20 7.05 -6.72 6.51
C CYS A 20 6.57 -5.69 7.53
N ASP A 21 7.44 -5.29 8.45
CA ASP A 21 7.12 -4.18 9.35
C ASP A 21 7.25 -2.81 8.66
N SER A 22 6.89 -1.74 9.39
CA SER A 22 6.90 -0.37 8.87
C SER A 22 8.25 0.20 8.48
N PHE A 23 9.35 -0.38 8.96
CA PHE A 23 10.70 0.03 8.54
C PHE A 23 10.94 -0.42 7.09
N PHE A 24 10.52 -1.64 6.77
CA PHE A 24 10.65 -2.21 5.44
C PHE A 24 9.54 -1.78 4.47
N GLY A 25 8.32 -1.52 4.96
CA GLY A 25 7.20 -1.10 4.09
C GLY A 25 7.35 0.29 3.47
N ARG A 26 8.33 1.09 3.90
CA ARG A 26 8.74 2.34 3.24
C ARG A 26 9.86 2.15 2.21
N ASN A 27 10.57 1.02 2.26
CA ASN A 27 11.77 0.78 1.47
C ASN A 27 11.36 0.15 0.14
N LYS A 28 11.22 1.01 -0.88
CA LYS A 28 10.80 0.60 -2.22
C LYS A 28 11.81 -0.32 -2.89
N GLU A 29 13.10 -0.09 -2.70
CA GLU A 29 14.15 -0.97 -3.24
C GLU A 29 14.05 -2.38 -2.62
N PHE A 30 13.78 -2.47 -1.32
CA PHE A 30 13.58 -3.75 -0.64
C PHE A 30 12.34 -4.47 -1.16
N LEU A 31 11.19 -3.77 -1.24
CA LEU A 31 9.95 -4.38 -1.74
C LEU A 31 10.09 -4.83 -3.20
N ALA A 32 10.81 -4.07 -4.03
CA ALA A 32 11.10 -4.42 -5.41
C ALA A 32 12.12 -5.56 -5.55
N SER A 33 12.95 -5.80 -4.53
CA SER A 33 13.90 -6.93 -4.51
C SER A 33 13.28 -8.26 -4.08
N LEU A 34 12.02 -8.27 -3.63
CA LEU A 34 11.33 -9.50 -3.25
C LEU A 34 11.08 -10.36 -4.50
N PRO A 35 11.17 -11.70 -4.41
CA PRO A 35 10.94 -12.57 -5.55
C PRO A 35 9.50 -12.43 -6.08
N GLU A 36 9.33 -12.45 -7.40
CA GLU A 36 8.03 -12.23 -8.06
C GLU A 36 6.95 -13.25 -7.68
N GLU A 37 7.35 -14.45 -7.25
CA GLU A 37 6.43 -15.51 -6.82
C GLU A 37 5.77 -15.23 -5.45
N TYR A 38 6.23 -14.19 -4.74
CA TYR A 38 5.79 -13.85 -3.39
C TYR A 38 5.02 -12.53 -3.36
N TYR A 39 3.97 -12.52 -2.54
CA TYR A 39 3.23 -11.33 -2.18
C TYR A 39 3.75 -10.78 -0.86
N TYR A 40 3.93 -9.46 -0.77
CA TYR A 40 4.19 -8.81 0.49
C TYR A 40 2.89 -8.33 1.13
N PHE A 41 2.92 -8.27 2.45
CA PHE A 41 1.99 -7.51 3.27
C PHE A 41 2.83 -6.66 4.21
N ALA A 42 3.05 -5.41 3.83
CA ALA A 42 4.02 -4.54 4.46
C ALA A 42 3.31 -3.45 5.25
N ASP A 43 3.50 -3.41 6.58
CA ASP A 43 3.05 -2.30 7.42
C ASP A 43 3.62 -0.99 6.84
N ILE A 44 2.79 0.05 6.79
CA ILE A 44 3.19 1.38 6.35
C ILE A 44 2.74 2.42 7.37
N PRO A 45 3.41 3.58 7.41
CA PRO A 45 2.96 4.70 8.22
C PRO A 45 1.79 5.45 7.58
N GLU A 46 1.07 6.16 8.43
CA GLU A 46 -0.20 6.79 8.08
C GLU A 46 -0.09 7.98 7.09
N ASN A 47 1.13 8.49 6.89
CA ASN A 47 1.43 9.65 6.06
C ASN A 47 1.94 9.27 4.66
N ILE A 48 1.94 7.98 4.30
CA ILE A 48 2.23 7.56 2.93
C ILE A 48 1.16 8.11 2.00
N MET A 49 1.62 8.67 0.87
CA MET A 49 0.79 9.39 -0.09
C MET A 49 0.31 8.44 -1.18
N VAL A 50 -0.98 8.49 -1.51
CA VAL A 50 -1.61 7.63 -2.52
C VAL A 50 -2.68 8.39 -3.31
N TRP A 51 -3.01 7.90 -4.50
CA TRP A 51 -4.27 8.23 -5.17
C TRP A 51 -5.25 7.07 -5.07
N GLN A 52 -6.54 7.36 -4.95
CA GLN A 52 -7.61 6.36 -4.99
C GLN A 52 -7.95 5.91 -6.43
N SER A 53 -7.50 6.67 -7.43
CA SER A 53 -7.62 6.36 -8.87
C SER A 53 -6.40 6.87 -9.62
N MET A 54 -6.05 6.26 -10.75
CA MET A 54 -4.86 6.63 -11.51
C MET A 54 -4.97 8.09 -11.98
N PRO A 55 -4.04 8.99 -11.58
CA PRO A 55 -4.08 10.36 -12.07
C PRO A 55 -3.57 10.41 -13.52
N THR A 56 -4.08 11.36 -14.31
CA THR A 56 -3.42 11.70 -15.58
C THR A 56 -2.05 12.32 -15.27
N VAL A 57 -1.01 11.87 -15.97
CA VAL A 57 0.35 12.39 -15.87
C VAL A 57 0.71 13.11 -17.17
N TYR A 58 1.26 14.32 -17.06
CA TYR A 58 1.61 15.14 -18.21
C TYR A 58 2.86 15.99 -17.94
N VAL A 59 3.51 16.43 -19.01
CA VAL A 59 4.50 17.52 -18.93
C VAL A 59 3.74 18.84 -19.01
N PRO A 60 3.89 19.76 -18.05
CA PRO A 60 3.17 21.03 -18.09
C PRO A 60 3.48 21.82 -19.36
N GLU A 61 2.45 22.45 -19.92
CA GLU A 61 2.65 23.35 -21.05
C GLU A 61 3.58 24.51 -20.67
N TYR A 62 4.44 24.88 -21.60
CA TYR A 62 5.37 25.97 -21.42
C TYR A 62 4.63 27.32 -21.49
N SER A 63 4.56 28.04 -20.36
CA SER A 63 3.86 29.32 -20.26
C SER A 63 4.75 30.55 -20.51
N GLY A 64 5.90 30.39 -21.17
CA GLY A 64 6.81 31.50 -21.47
C GLY A 64 8.00 31.57 -20.53
N ARG A 65 8.17 32.60 -19.69
CA ARG A 65 9.46 32.86 -19.03
C ARG A 65 10.03 31.67 -18.23
N GLY A 66 11.30 31.35 -18.50
CA GLY A 66 12.09 30.38 -17.75
C GLY A 66 12.44 29.12 -18.57
N LYS A 67 12.94 28.08 -17.89
CA LYS A 67 13.22 26.79 -18.52
C LYS A 67 11.91 26.10 -18.86
N LYS A 68 11.83 25.49 -20.06
CA LYS A 68 10.69 24.63 -20.43
C LYS A 68 10.48 23.53 -19.39
N PRO A 69 9.24 23.30 -18.93
CA PRO A 69 8.94 22.15 -18.09
C PRO A 69 9.32 20.86 -18.83
N GLU A 70 10.18 20.06 -18.21
CA GLU A 70 10.58 18.73 -18.70
C GLU A 70 10.08 17.62 -17.79
N LYS A 71 9.66 17.96 -16.57
CA LYS A 71 9.31 17.00 -15.51
C LYS A 71 7.82 16.69 -15.52
N LEU A 72 7.50 15.42 -15.36
CA LEU A 72 6.13 14.93 -15.26
C LEU A 72 5.42 15.50 -14.02
N ARG A 73 4.12 15.76 -14.16
CA ARG A 73 3.22 16.15 -13.08
C ARG A 73 1.93 15.34 -13.15
N ALA A 74 1.44 14.93 -11.98
CA ALA A 74 0.09 14.41 -11.84
C ALA A 74 -0.94 15.55 -11.88
N SER A 75 -2.08 15.29 -12.52
CA SER A 75 -3.24 16.19 -12.60
C SER A 75 -3.90 16.49 -11.25
N THR A 76 -3.76 15.58 -10.28
CA THR A 76 -4.30 15.72 -8.93
C THR A 76 -3.21 15.44 -7.90
N GLN A 77 -3.35 16.01 -6.70
CA GLN A 77 -2.46 15.70 -5.59
C GLN A 77 -2.86 14.36 -4.94
N PRO A 78 -1.90 13.53 -4.52
CA PRO A 78 -2.20 12.37 -3.71
C PRO A 78 -2.64 12.82 -2.31
N ILE A 79 -3.25 11.91 -1.56
CA ILE A 79 -3.67 12.11 -0.17
C ILE A 79 -2.95 11.11 0.74
N PRO A 80 -2.73 11.44 2.03
CA PRO A 80 -2.18 10.48 2.96
C PRO A 80 -3.18 9.34 3.23
N VAL A 81 -2.71 8.11 3.42
CA VAL A 81 -3.58 6.95 3.70
C VAL A 81 -4.45 7.14 4.96
N SER A 82 -4.01 7.94 5.92
CA SER A 82 -4.83 8.34 7.08
C SER A 82 -6.10 9.10 6.71
N GLN A 83 -6.12 9.84 5.60
CA GLN A 83 -7.32 10.50 5.10
C GLN A 83 -8.36 9.47 4.63
N ILE A 84 -7.92 8.39 3.97
CA ILE A 84 -8.79 7.29 3.53
C ILE A 84 -9.40 6.56 4.74
N ALA A 85 -8.65 6.38 5.83
CA ALA A 85 -9.20 5.81 7.06
C ALA A 85 -10.36 6.65 7.63
N ARG A 86 -10.26 7.98 7.54
CA ARG A 86 -11.26 8.94 8.05
C ARG A 86 -12.44 9.16 7.10
N ASP A 87 -12.29 8.83 5.82
CA ASP A 87 -13.33 8.98 4.82
C ASP A 87 -14.55 8.08 5.12
N LYS A 88 -15.69 8.70 5.44
CA LYS A 88 -16.92 8.00 5.80
C LYS A 88 -17.61 7.36 4.60
N SER A 89 -17.30 7.79 3.37
CA SER A 89 -17.86 7.19 2.14
C SER A 89 -17.31 5.78 1.89
N ILE A 90 -16.16 5.44 2.48
CA ILE A 90 -15.58 4.10 2.45
C ILE A 90 -15.92 3.41 3.79
N PRO A 91 -16.91 2.52 3.83
CA PRO A 91 -17.34 1.89 5.07
C PRO A 91 -16.28 0.92 5.59
N TRP A 92 -16.15 0.88 6.92
CA TRP A 92 -15.44 -0.19 7.61
C TRP A 92 -16.22 -1.50 7.49
N ARG A 93 -15.49 -2.62 7.37
CA ARG A 93 -16.06 -3.97 7.39
C ARG A 93 -15.51 -4.72 8.59
N GLU A 94 -16.35 -5.49 9.26
CA GLU A 94 -15.91 -6.36 10.34
C GLU A 94 -15.30 -7.63 9.78
N VAL A 95 -14.16 -8.02 10.33
CA VAL A 95 -13.48 -9.27 10.05
C VAL A 95 -13.18 -10.00 11.35
N VAL A 96 -13.46 -11.30 11.37
CA VAL A 96 -13.10 -12.18 12.47
C VAL A 96 -11.67 -12.65 12.22
N LEU A 97 -10.76 -12.28 13.12
CA LEU A 97 -9.34 -12.59 13.02
C LEU A 97 -9.00 -13.95 13.63
N GLY A 98 -9.90 -14.48 14.45
CA GLY A 98 -9.77 -15.77 15.10
C GLY A 98 -10.76 -15.91 16.25
N GLU A 99 -10.77 -17.10 16.85
CA GLU A 99 -11.53 -17.36 18.07
C GLU A 99 -10.62 -17.10 19.29
N GLY A 100 -11.01 -16.13 20.12
CA GLY A 100 -10.36 -15.88 21.39
C GLY A 100 -11.02 -16.66 22.52
N ALA A 101 -10.33 -16.77 23.66
CA ALA A 101 -10.86 -17.44 24.86
C ALA A 101 -12.17 -16.82 25.41
N LYS A 102 -12.52 -15.60 24.99
CA LYS A 102 -13.74 -14.87 25.38
C LYS A 102 -14.70 -14.62 24.20
N GLY A 103 -14.51 -15.31 23.07
CA GLY A 103 -15.27 -15.11 21.84
C GLY A 103 -14.42 -14.58 20.68
N PRO A 104 -15.04 -14.35 19.51
CA PRO A 104 -14.32 -13.96 18.29
C PRO A 104 -13.52 -12.67 18.46
N ILE A 105 -12.27 -12.66 18.01
CA ILE A 105 -11.45 -11.45 17.95
C ILE A 105 -11.85 -10.71 16.67
N VAL A 106 -12.64 -9.66 16.82
CA VAL A 106 -13.13 -8.85 15.69
C VAL A 106 -12.23 -7.63 15.48
N ALA A 107 -11.98 -7.29 14.22
CA ALA A 107 -11.41 -6.00 13.83
C ALA A 107 -12.23 -5.35 12.72
N GLN A 108 -12.08 -4.03 12.59
CA GLN A 108 -12.66 -3.27 11.50
C GLN A 108 -11.60 -3.00 10.44
N VAL A 109 -11.91 -3.25 9.18
CA VAL A 109 -10.97 -3.06 8.07
C VAL A 109 -11.55 -2.25 6.92
N LYS A 110 -10.69 -1.50 6.24
CA LYS A 110 -10.90 -1.01 4.88
C LYS A 110 -9.88 -1.66 3.97
N CYS A 111 -10.33 -2.11 2.82
CA CYS A 111 -9.49 -2.73 1.80
C CYS A 111 -9.91 -2.25 0.42
N LEU A 112 -8.98 -1.61 -0.29
CA LEU A 112 -9.20 -1.01 -1.60
C LEU A 112 -7.89 -0.93 -2.39
N ARG A 113 -8.02 -0.84 -3.71
CA ARG A 113 -6.90 -0.55 -4.61
C ARG A 113 -6.57 0.94 -4.55
N VAL A 114 -5.28 1.24 -4.52
CA VAL A 114 -4.75 2.60 -4.55
C VAL A 114 -3.49 2.62 -5.42
N ILE A 115 -3.11 3.82 -5.85
CA ILE A 115 -1.86 4.06 -6.57
C ILE A 115 -0.90 4.70 -5.58
N GLU A 116 0.17 3.98 -5.23
CA GLU A 116 1.23 4.52 -4.39
C GLU A 116 1.89 5.72 -5.08
N ALA A 117 2.09 6.81 -4.34
CA ALA A 117 2.82 7.95 -4.84
C ALA A 117 4.32 7.85 -4.53
N THR A 118 5.13 8.23 -5.50
CA THR A 118 6.55 8.50 -5.29
C THR A 118 6.87 9.93 -5.66
N LYS A 119 7.98 10.46 -5.14
CA LYS A 119 8.44 11.79 -5.51
C LYS A 119 9.47 11.67 -6.62
N GLU A 120 9.22 12.35 -7.72
CA GLU A 120 10.24 12.65 -8.71
C GLU A 120 10.56 14.14 -8.62
N SER A 121 11.81 14.46 -8.25
CA SER A 121 12.20 15.83 -7.90
C SER A 121 11.32 16.44 -6.79
N SER A 122 10.41 17.36 -7.14
CA SER A 122 9.54 18.09 -6.20
C SER A 122 8.05 17.78 -6.41
N HIS A 123 7.71 16.83 -7.29
CA HIS A 123 6.34 16.48 -7.62
C HIS A 123 6.06 15.02 -7.31
N PHE A 124 4.83 14.72 -6.92
CA PHE A 124 4.36 13.35 -6.81
C PHE A 124 4.01 12.81 -8.20
N ILE A 125 4.44 11.58 -8.45
CA ILE A 125 4.08 10.78 -9.63
C ILE A 125 3.55 9.40 -9.18
N PRO A 126 2.66 8.76 -9.97
CA PRO A 126 2.21 7.41 -9.69
C PRO A 126 3.39 6.43 -9.78
N TYR A 127 3.49 5.51 -8.83
CA TYR A 127 4.55 4.49 -8.80
C TYR A 127 4.01 3.11 -9.16
N GLN A 128 3.16 2.55 -8.31
CA GLN A 128 2.57 1.22 -8.52
C GLN A 128 1.14 1.19 -7.97
N GLU A 129 0.30 0.34 -8.55
CA GLU A 129 -1.02 0.08 -8.02
C GLU A 129 -0.95 -1.10 -7.03
N VAL A 130 -1.37 -0.87 -5.79
CA VAL A 130 -1.28 -1.82 -4.67
C VAL A 130 -2.61 -1.90 -3.93
N TRP A 131 -2.77 -2.96 -3.16
CA TRP A 131 -3.83 -3.01 -2.17
C TRP A 131 -3.42 -2.19 -0.95
N LEU A 132 -4.30 -1.30 -0.51
CA LEU A 132 -4.23 -0.66 0.80
C LEU A 132 -5.14 -1.41 1.77
N TYR A 133 -4.54 -1.96 2.82
CA TYR A 133 -5.25 -2.56 3.94
C TYR A 133 -5.14 -1.64 5.15
N ILE A 134 -6.29 -1.21 5.68
CA ILE A 134 -6.36 -0.38 6.87
C ILE A 134 -7.09 -1.18 7.94
N ARG A 135 -6.48 -1.34 9.11
CA ARG A 135 -7.06 -2.06 10.24
C ARG A 135 -7.23 -1.15 11.43
N LYS A 136 -8.43 -1.12 11.98
CA LYS A 136 -8.76 -0.46 13.24
C LYS A 136 -8.99 -1.50 14.33
N TYR A 137 -8.25 -1.35 15.42
CA TYR A 137 -8.33 -2.20 16.61
C TYR A 137 -9.41 -1.69 17.57
N ALA A 138 -9.79 -2.52 18.53
CA ALA A 138 -10.80 -2.19 19.54
C ALA A 138 -10.43 -0.98 20.41
N ASP A 139 -9.13 -0.75 20.64
CA ASP A 139 -8.58 0.42 21.34
C ASP A 139 -8.60 1.71 20.50
N GLY A 140 -9.07 1.64 19.24
CA GLY A 140 -9.10 2.76 18.32
C GLY A 140 -7.82 2.98 17.52
N LYS A 141 -6.73 2.22 17.79
CA LYS A 141 -5.49 2.30 17.03
C LYS A 141 -5.74 1.88 15.58
N VAL A 142 -5.15 2.62 14.64
CA VAL A 142 -5.24 2.33 13.20
C VAL A 142 -3.86 1.95 12.67
N LYS A 143 -3.79 0.82 11.97
CA LYS A 143 -2.63 0.38 11.21
C LYS A 143 -2.94 0.36 9.72
N TYR A 144 -1.89 0.53 8.92
CA TYR A 144 -1.95 0.59 7.47
C TYR A 144 -0.93 -0.39 6.92
N ALA A 145 -1.25 -1.03 5.80
CA ALA A 145 -0.33 -1.89 5.10
C ALA A 145 -0.57 -1.83 3.58
N PHE A 146 0.50 -2.06 2.82
CA PHE A 146 0.40 -2.32 1.39
C PHE A 146 0.57 -3.80 1.07
N SER A 147 -0.02 -4.21 -0.05
CA SER A 147 0.25 -5.51 -0.66
C SER A 147 0.27 -5.44 -2.19
N ASN A 148 1.24 -6.12 -2.80
CA ASN A 148 1.32 -6.35 -4.25
C ASN A 148 0.49 -7.54 -4.73
N ALA A 149 -0.39 -8.10 -3.89
CA ALA A 149 -1.26 -9.20 -4.29
C ALA A 149 -2.08 -8.85 -5.56
N PRO A 150 -2.42 -9.84 -6.40
CA PRO A 150 -3.13 -9.62 -7.66
C PRO A 150 -4.46 -8.88 -7.47
N ALA A 151 -4.91 -8.16 -8.50
CA ALA A 151 -6.15 -7.38 -8.44
C ALA A 151 -7.41 -8.25 -8.31
N ASP A 152 -7.36 -9.51 -8.75
CA ASP A 152 -8.44 -10.49 -8.68
C ASP A 152 -8.42 -11.31 -7.38
N ILE A 153 -7.48 -11.04 -6.47
CA ILE A 153 -7.44 -11.71 -5.18
C ILE A 153 -8.75 -11.47 -4.42
N LYS A 154 -9.34 -12.54 -3.89
CA LYS A 154 -10.50 -12.42 -3.00
C LYS A 154 -10.08 -11.60 -1.78
N ARG A 155 -10.82 -10.53 -1.45
CA ARG A 155 -10.54 -9.67 -0.28
C ARG A 155 -10.51 -10.41 1.05
N THR A 156 -11.13 -11.59 1.15
CA THR A 156 -11.05 -12.46 2.34
C THR A 156 -9.71 -13.19 2.49
N LYS A 157 -8.88 -13.18 1.44
CA LYS A 157 -7.54 -13.77 1.39
C LYS A 157 -6.43 -12.74 1.47
N LEU A 158 -6.78 -11.45 1.56
CA LEU A 158 -5.87 -10.33 1.80
C LEU A 158 -5.96 -9.92 3.27
#